data_AF-A0A1G2X751-F1
#
_entry.id   AF-A0A1G2X751-F1
#
_cell.length_a   1.000
_cell.length_b   1.000
_cell.length_c   1.000
_cell.angle_alpha   90.00
_cell.angle_beta   90.00
_cell.angle_gamma   90.00
#
_symmetry.space_group_name_H-M   'P 1'
#
loop_
_entity.id
_entity.type
_entity.pdbx_description
1 polymer ?
#
loop_
_entity_poly.entity_id
_entity_poly.type
_entity_poly.pdbx_seq_one_letter_code
_entity_poly.pdbx_strand_id
1 'polypeptide(L)'
;MIENLCKRFHRVARQLQGRHNNRSTIEIEDEYDVQNLLHGLLTLYFDDIRPEEWTPSYAGSSSRMDFLLKKEQIVIETKKTRKGLGSKEIGEQLIIDIQKYQAHPDCKTLICFVYDPEEKIPNPKGIENDLNRIEGSLIVKVIIAPTGL
;
A
#
# COMPACT_ATOMS: atom_id res chain seq x y z
N MET A 1 -2.91 -13.05 5.07
CA MET A 1 -2.52 -12.31 6.29
C MET A 1 -2.39 -10.82 6.03
N ILE A 2 -1.48 -10.39 5.14
CA ILE A 2 -1.25 -8.95 4.82
C ILE A 2 -2.54 -8.25 4.38
N GLU A 3 -3.36 -8.90 3.53
CA GLU A 3 -4.65 -8.30 3.14
C GLU A 3 -5.56 -7.96 4.32
N ASN A 4 -5.54 -8.79 5.37
CA ASN A 4 -6.33 -8.54 6.57
C ASN A 4 -5.74 -7.40 7.40
N LEU A 5 -4.41 -7.19 7.38
CA LEU A 5 -3.78 -6.00 7.96
C LEU A 5 -4.25 -4.74 7.22
N CYS A 6 -4.20 -4.73 5.89
CA CYS A 6 -4.69 -3.63 5.06
C CYS A 6 -6.18 -3.33 5.33
N LYS A 7 -7.05 -4.35 5.30
CA LYS A 7 -8.50 -4.22 5.57
C LYS A 7 -8.81 -3.73 6.99
N ARG A 8 -7.94 -4.00 7.97
CA ARG A 8 -8.11 -3.58 9.37
C ARG A 8 -7.30 -2.35 9.74
N PHE A 9 -6.46 -1.84 8.84
CA PHE A 9 -5.58 -0.70 9.06
C PHE A 9 -6.34 0.50 9.64
N HIS A 10 -7.48 0.85 9.03
CA HIS A 10 -8.31 1.97 9.47
C HIS A 10 -8.79 1.83 10.92
N ARG A 11 -9.03 0.59 11.41
CA ARG A 11 -9.44 0.38 12.80
C ARG A 11 -8.32 0.75 13.77
N VAL A 12 -7.08 0.40 13.43
CA VAL A 12 -5.91 0.77 14.24
C VAL A 12 -5.69 2.27 14.17
N ALA A 13 -5.73 2.85 12.97
CA ALA A 13 -5.59 4.29 12.76
C ALA A 13 -6.61 5.09 13.60
N ARG A 14 -7.89 4.70 13.58
CA ARG A 14 -8.93 5.32 14.41
C ARG A 14 -8.70 5.13 15.91
N GLN A 15 -8.23 3.96 16.33
CA GLN A 15 -7.93 3.70 17.75
C GLN A 15 -6.83 4.63 18.26
N LEU A 16 -5.82 4.94 17.43
CA LEU A 16 -4.76 5.86 17.79
C LEU A 16 -5.26 7.30 17.98
N GLN A 17 -6.40 7.69 17.39
CA GLN A 17 -7.00 9.02 17.61
C GLN A 17 -7.60 9.18 19.02
N GLY A 18 -8.00 8.08 19.68
CA GLY A 18 -8.63 8.08 21.00
C GLY A 18 -7.64 8.23 22.17
N ARG A 19 -6.85 9.32 22.19
CA ARG A 19 -5.81 9.54 23.20
C ARG A 19 -6.36 10.14 24.49
N HIS A 20 -5.84 9.69 25.64
CA HIS A 20 -6.13 10.28 26.95
C HIS A 20 -5.57 11.71 27.07
N ASN A 21 -6.31 12.62 27.72
CA ASN A 21 -5.92 14.01 28.00
C ASN A 21 -5.51 14.83 26.76
N ASN A 22 -6.20 14.67 25.62
CA ASN A 22 -5.94 15.43 24.38
C ASN A 22 -4.46 15.41 23.95
N ARG A 23 -3.76 14.31 24.24
CA ARG A 23 -2.37 14.14 23.80
C ARG A 23 -2.34 14.07 22.27
N SER A 24 -1.27 14.60 21.69
CA SER A 24 -0.97 14.41 20.28
C SER A 24 -0.92 12.92 19.92
N THR A 25 -1.26 12.65 18.67
CA THR A 25 -1.24 11.33 18.05
C THR A 25 -0.55 11.40 16.70
N ILE A 26 -0.42 10.25 16.06
CA ILE A 26 0.03 10.16 14.67
C ILE A 26 -1.17 10.52 13.79
N GLU A 27 -1.06 11.65 13.10
CA GLU A 27 -1.98 12.01 12.02
C GLU A 27 -1.55 11.24 10.77
N ILE A 28 -2.52 10.76 9.99
CA ILE A 28 -2.23 10.05 8.73
C ILE A 28 -2.64 10.98 7.61
N GLU A 29 -1.70 11.80 7.15
CA GLU A 29 -1.96 12.86 6.19
C GLU A 29 -1.61 12.39 4.77
N ASP A 30 -0.54 11.62 4.62
CA ASP A 30 -0.06 11.11 3.33
C ASP A 30 0.33 9.61 3.33
N GLU A 31 0.96 9.16 2.23
CA GLU A 31 1.41 7.78 2.07
C GLU A 31 2.55 7.39 3.02
N TYR A 32 3.42 8.32 3.42
CA TYR A 32 4.51 8.04 4.35
C TYR A 32 3.98 7.74 5.75
N ASP A 33 2.92 8.43 6.18
CA ASP A 33 2.25 8.11 7.45
C ASP A 33 1.57 6.74 7.41
N VAL A 34 1.00 6.37 6.25
CA VAL A 34 0.47 5.02 6.02
C VAL A 34 1.58 3.98 6.15
N GLN A 35 2.75 4.24 5.54
CA GLN A 35 3.92 3.37 5.66
C GLN A 35 4.34 3.21 7.11
N ASN A 36 4.40 4.29 7.88
CA ASN A 36 4.85 4.27 9.27
C ASN A 36 3.99 3.35 10.13
N LEU A 37 2.67 3.50 10.06
CA LEU A 37 1.75 2.64 10.79
C LEU A 37 1.76 1.20 10.26
N LEU A 38 1.78 1.02 8.93
CA LEU A 38 1.75 -0.31 8.32
C LEU A 38 3.02 -1.10 8.67
N HIS A 39 4.19 -0.46 8.65
CA HIS A 39 5.45 -1.08 9.04
C HIS A 39 5.35 -1.62 10.47
N GLY A 40 4.87 -0.81 11.43
CA GLY A 40 4.66 -1.27 12.81
C GLY A 40 3.68 -2.44 12.94
N LEU A 41 2.73 -2.61 12.02
CA LEU A 41 1.84 -3.77 11.98
C LEU A 41 2.50 -4.99 11.33
N LEU A 42 3.36 -4.79 10.34
CA LEU A 42 4.10 -5.85 9.66
C LEU A 42 5.14 -6.49 10.57
N THR A 43 5.81 -5.72 11.43
CA THR A 43 6.81 -6.25 12.39
C THR A 43 6.25 -7.26 13.37
N LEU A 44 4.93 -7.34 13.53
CA LEU A 44 4.27 -8.38 14.33
C LEU A 44 4.39 -9.77 13.71
N TYR A 45 4.70 -9.87 12.41
CA TYR A 45 4.63 -11.11 11.65
C TYR A 45 5.87 -11.40 10.80
N PHE A 46 6.71 -10.39 10.53
CA PHE A 46 7.85 -10.51 9.63
C PHE A 46 9.13 -9.96 10.29
N ASP A 47 10.19 -10.76 10.26
CA ASP A 47 11.49 -10.40 10.83
C ASP A 47 12.40 -9.63 9.85
N ASP A 48 12.24 -9.84 8.53
CA ASP A 48 13.04 -9.21 7.46
C ASP A 48 12.11 -8.38 6.56
N ILE A 49 11.82 -7.16 7.02
CA ILE A 49 11.10 -6.13 6.26
C ILE A 49 12.15 -5.16 5.77
N ARG A 50 12.37 -5.11 4.46
CA ARG A 50 13.36 -4.20 3.86
C ARG A 50 12.65 -2.95 3.38
N PRO A 51 12.78 -1.83 4.09
CA PRO A 51 12.57 -0.54 3.46
C PRO A 51 13.73 -0.30 2.48
N GLU A 52 13.46 0.18 1.27
CA GLU A 52 14.48 0.73 0.35
C GLU A 52 15.47 -0.24 -0.33
N GLU A 53 15.04 -1.29 -1.03
CA GLU A 53 15.90 -1.87 -2.07
C GLU A 53 15.77 -1.06 -3.37
N TRP A 54 16.90 -0.58 -3.91
CA TRP A 54 16.95 0.01 -5.25
C TRP A 54 16.65 -1.08 -6.26
N THR A 55 15.57 -0.92 -7.02
CA THR A 55 15.30 -1.79 -8.16
C THR A 55 16.37 -1.54 -9.23
N PRO A 56 16.77 -2.56 -10.02
CA PRO A 56 17.54 -2.32 -11.24
C PRO A 56 16.79 -1.29 -12.09
N SER A 57 17.48 -0.25 -12.56
CA SER A 57 16.86 0.89 -13.24
C SER A 57 15.89 0.45 -14.33
N TYR A 58 14.58 0.67 -14.13
CA TYR A 58 13.59 0.50 -15.18
C TYR A 58 13.39 1.83 -15.89
N ALA A 59 13.63 1.86 -17.21
CA ALA A 59 13.50 3.04 -18.06
C ALA A 59 14.25 4.30 -17.54
N GLY A 60 15.42 4.13 -16.91
CA GLY A 60 16.25 5.24 -16.42
C GLY A 60 15.75 5.90 -15.13
N SER A 61 14.67 5.39 -14.52
CA SER A 61 14.20 5.82 -13.20
C SER A 61 14.35 4.68 -12.19
N SER A 62 15.06 4.95 -11.11
CA SER A 62 15.03 4.13 -9.91
C SER A 62 13.79 4.48 -9.11
N SER A 63 12.83 3.57 -9.00
CA SER A 63 11.71 3.75 -8.07
C SER A 63 12.01 2.99 -6.78
N ARG A 64 11.98 3.72 -5.67
CA ARG A 64 12.11 3.16 -4.32
C ARG A 64 10.82 2.42 -3.96
N MET A 65 10.96 1.18 -3.49
CA MET A 65 9.84 0.40 -2.97
C MET A 65 9.53 0.79 -1.54
N ASP A 66 8.25 0.77 -1.16
CA ASP A 66 7.85 1.04 0.22
C ASP A 66 8.28 -0.10 1.14
N PHE A 67 7.90 -1.35 0.82
CA PHE A 67 8.33 -2.54 1.57
C PHE A 67 8.64 -3.72 0.66
N LEU A 68 9.78 -4.37 0.91
CA LEU A 68 10.08 -5.70 0.39
C LEU A 68 10.17 -6.71 1.54
N LEU A 69 9.27 -7.69 1.51
CA LEU A 69 9.35 -8.89 2.35
C LEU A 69 10.14 -9.95 1.58
N LYS A 70 11.47 -9.93 1.75
CA LYS A 70 12.41 -10.61 0.85
C LYS A 70 12.19 -12.12 0.80
N LYS A 71 11.98 -12.74 1.96
CA LYS A 71 11.79 -14.19 2.07
C LYS A 71 10.48 -14.64 1.42
N GLU A 72 9.45 -13.82 1.53
CA GLU A 72 8.11 -14.05 1.02
C GLU A 72 7.98 -13.66 -0.46
N GLN A 73 8.95 -12.91 -1.00
CA GLN A 73 8.93 -12.34 -2.34
C GLN A 73 7.69 -11.46 -2.59
N ILE A 74 7.33 -10.68 -1.55
CA ILE A 74 6.18 -9.77 -1.57
C ILE A 74 6.68 -8.33 -1.53
N VAL A 75 6.27 -7.54 -2.51
CA VAL A 75 6.39 -6.08 -2.46
C VAL A 75 5.05 -5.51 -2.00
N ILE A 76 5.09 -4.54 -1.10
CA ILE A 76 3.92 -3.76 -0.70
C ILE A 76 4.17 -2.33 -1.12
N GLU A 77 3.26 -1.77 -1.91
CA GLU A 77 3.21 -0.38 -2.35
C GLU A 77 2.02 0.29 -1.65
N THR A 78 2.22 1.45 -1.06
CA THR A 78 1.20 2.18 -0.30
C THR A 78 0.83 3.48 -0.97
N LYS A 79 -0.45 3.83 -0.93
CA LYS A 79 -0.95 5.15 -1.33
C LYS A 79 -1.97 5.64 -0.30
N LYS A 80 -2.12 6.96 -0.21
CA LYS A 80 -3.22 7.58 0.53
C LYS A 80 -3.94 8.57 -0.36
N THR A 81 -5.27 8.49 -0.42
CA THR A 81 -6.05 9.50 -1.13
C THR A 81 -5.94 10.85 -0.43
N ARG A 82 -5.91 11.93 -1.22
CA ARG A 82 -5.85 13.30 -0.71
C ARG A 82 -6.44 14.27 -1.74
N LYS A 83 -6.48 15.56 -1.42
CA LYS A 83 -6.92 16.57 -2.38
C LYS A 83 -6.05 16.50 -3.64
N GLY A 84 -6.69 16.27 -4.80
CA GLY A 84 -6.00 16.11 -6.08
C GLY A 84 -5.41 14.72 -6.34
N LEU A 85 -5.69 13.73 -5.46
CA LEU A 85 -5.28 12.34 -5.64
C LEU A 85 -6.47 11.42 -5.31
N GLY A 86 -7.36 11.24 -6.29
CA GLY A 86 -8.57 10.42 -6.21
C GLY A 86 -8.51 9.21 -7.15
N SER A 87 -9.67 8.68 -7.54
CA SER A 87 -9.78 7.45 -8.33
C SER A 87 -8.88 7.40 -9.56
N LYS A 88 -8.86 8.48 -10.34
CA LYS A 88 -8.13 8.53 -11.61
C LYS A 88 -6.62 8.51 -11.36
N GLU A 89 -6.15 9.40 -10.51
CA GLU A 89 -4.72 9.55 -10.25
C GLU A 89 -4.15 8.32 -9.54
N ILE A 90 -4.92 7.70 -8.64
CA ILE A 90 -4.56 6.43 -8.01
C ILE A 90 -4.44 5.33 -9.07
N GLY A 91 -5.43 5.18 -9.96
CA GLY A 91 -5.36 4.18 -11.04
C GLY A 91 -4.13 4.35 -11.93
N GLU A 92 -3.83 5.59 -12.35
CA GLU A 92 -2.66 5.91 -13.16
C GLU A 92 -1.34 5.57 -12.45
N GLN A 93 -1.20 5.95 -11.17
CA GLN A 93 -0.02 5.62 -10.38
C GLN A 93 0.15 4.11 -10.19
N LEU A 94 -0.94 3.39 -9.86
CA LEU A 94 -0.88 1.94 -9.65
C LEU A 94 -0.48 1.19 -10.92
N ILE A 95 -0.95 1.62 -12.11
CA ILE A 95 -0.53 1.03 -13.38
C ILE A 95 0.99 1.16 -13.58
N ILE A 96 1.55 2.34 -13.28
CA ILE A 96 2.99 2.59 -13.36
C ILE A 96 3.75 1.69 -12.37
N ASP A 97 3.27 1.60 -11.14
CA ASP A 97 3.92 0.80 -10.09
C ASP A 97 3.88 -0.70 -10.43
N ILE A 98 2.75 -1.22 -10.91
CA ILE A 98 2.62 -2.60 -11.40
C ILE A 98 3.65 -2.89 -12.51
N GLN A 99 3.75 -2.00 -13.49
CA GLN A 99 4.68 -2.19 -14.61
C GLN A 99 6.15 -2.20 -14.14
N LYS A 100 6.51 -1.32 -13.19
CA LYS A 100 7.87 -1.29 -12.62
C LYS A 100 8.23 -2.60 -11.91
N TYR A 101 7.30 -3.16 -11.14
CA TYR A 101 7.56 -4.36 -10.35
C TYR A 101 7.48 -5.67 -11.13
N GLN A 102 6.90 -5.66 -12.33
CA GLN A 102 6.87 -6.81 -13.23
C GLN A 102 8.27 -7.36 -13.55
N ALA A 103 9.27 -6.48 -13.61
CA ALA A 103 10.66 -6.86 -13.89
C ALA A 103 11.49 -7.19 -12.63
N HIS A 104 10.91 -7.10 -11.43
CA HIS A 104 11.68 -7.26 -10.19
C HIS A 104 11.89 -8.74 -9.84
N PRO A 105 13.15 -9.24 -9.76
CA PRO A 105 13.43 -10.67 -9.60
C PRO A 105 12.90 -11.27 -8.29
N ASP A 106 12.78 -10.44 -7.25
CA ASP A 106 12.26 -10.86 -5.94
C ASP A 106 10.81 -10.45 -5.69
N CYS A 107 10.06 -10.05 -6.72
CA CYS A 107 8.64 -9.74 -6.60
C CYS A 107 7.79 -10.80 -7.29
N LYS A 108 7.25 -11.74 -6.52
CA LYS A 108 6.22 -12.68 -6.99
C LYS A 108 4.82 -12.20 -6.69
N THR A 109 4.66 -11.35 -5.67
CA THR A 109 3.38 -10.74 -5.34
C THR A 109 3.58 -9.27 -5.06
N LEU A 110 2.82 -8.43 -5.77
CA LEU A 110 2.72 -7.01 -5.52
C LEU A 110 1.38 -6.73 -4.83
N ILE A 111 1.44 -6.17 -3.63
CA ILE A 111 0.26 -5.70 -2.89
C ILE A 111 0.25 -4.17 -2.97
N CYS A 112 -0.74 -3.61 -3.64
CA CYS A 112 -0.99 -2.17 -3.66
C CYS A 112 -2.07 -1.83 -2.63
N PHE A 113 -1.66 -1.25 -1.50
CA PHE A 113 -2.58 -0.82 -0.45
C PHE A 113 -2.90 0.67 -0.58
N VAL A 114 -4.15 0.99 -0.89
CA VAL A 114 -4.66 2.36 -0.94
C VAL A 114 -5.50 2.63 0.30
N TYR A 115 -5.05 3.59 1.11
CA TYR A 115 -5.82 4.09 2.24
C TYR A 115 -6.70 5.27 1.81
N ASP A 116 -8.02 5.08 1.82
CA ASP A 116 -9.02 6.07 1.40
C ASP A 116 -10.00 6.40 2.54
N PRO A 117 -9.54 7.00 3.65
CA PRO A 117 -10.37 7.26 4.82
C PRO A 117 -11.49 8.28 4.58
N GLU A 118 -11.38 9.15 3.57
CA GLU A 118 -12.39 10.14 3.21
C GLU A 118 -13.25 9.76 1.99
N GLU A 119 -13.22 8.49 1.57
CA GLU A 119 -14.03 7.96 0.46
C GLU A 119 -13.90 8.76 -0.85
N LYS A 120 -12.68 9.20 -1.16
CA LYS A 120 -12.37 9.93 -2.40
C LYS A 120 -12.46 9.04 -3.64
N ILE A 121 -12.51 7.72 -3.46
CA ILE A 121 -12.71 6.73 -4.51
C ILE A 121 -14.15 6.22 -4.40
N PRO A 122 -15.10 6.67 -5.27
CA PRO A 122 -16.51 6.31 -5.13
C PRO A 122 -16.81 4.83 -5.38
N ASN A 123 -16.00 4.16 -6.22
CA ASN A 123 -16.15 2.74 -6.54
C ASN A 123 -14.80 2.02 -6.36
N PRO A 124 -14.36 1.76 -5.12
CA PRO A 124 -13.07 1.12 -4.86
C PRO A 124 -13.01 -0.29 -5.46
N LYS A 125 -14.14 -1.01 -5.46
CA LYS A 125 -14.22 -2.36 -6.04
C LYS A 125 -14.00 -2.38 -7.55
N GLY A 126 -14.38 -1.31 -8.26
CA GLY A 126 -14.06 -1.16 -9.68
C GLY A 126 -12.56 -1.18 -9.92
N ILE A 127 -11.82 -0.29 -9.24
CA ILE A 127 -10.36 -0.21 -9.36
C ILE A 127 -9.69 -1.52 -8.95
N GLU A 128 -10.13 -2.11 -7.83
CA GLU A 128 -9.60 -3.41 -7.40
C GLU A 128 -9.80 -4.48 -8.49
N ASN A 129 -11.00 -4.61 -9.06
CA ASN A 129 -11.28 -5.62 -10.09
C ASN A 129 -10.52 -5.37 -11.39
N ASP A 130 -10.35 -4.11 -11.80
CA ASP A 130 -9.66 -3.75 -13.04
C ASP A 130 -8.14 -4.01 -12.97
N LEU A 131 -7.55 -3.89 -11.78
CA LEU A 131 -6.10 -3.99 -11.59
C LEU A 131 -5.64 -5.31 -10.95
N ASN A 132 -6.51 -6.02 -10.23
CA ASN A 132 -6.19 -7.35 -9.70
C ASN A 132 -6.01 -8.35 -10.84
N ARG A 133 -4.79 -8.88 -10.98
CA ARG A 133 -4.48 -9.84 -12.05
C ARG A 133 -3.29 -10.72 -11.72
N ILE A 134 -3.10 -11.74 -12.53
CA ILE A 134 -1.88 -12.53 -12.60
C ILE A 134 -1.24 -12.22 -13.96
N GLU A 135 0.00 -11.73 -13.93
CA GLU A 135 0.74 -11.32 -15.12
C GLU A 135 2.07 -12.08 -15.18
N GLY A 136 2.12 -13.14 -15.98
CA GLY A 136 3.22 -14.10 -15.93
C GLY A 136 3.30 -14.78 -14.56
N SER A 137 4.42 -14.59 -13.87
CA SER A 137 4.63 -15.08 -12.50
C SER A 137 4.27 -14.07 -11.40
N LEU A 138 3.92 -12.83 -11.75
CA LEU A 138 3.58 -11.78 -10.80
C LEU A 138 2.09 -11.83 -10.47
N ILE A 139 1.76 -11.87 -9.19
CA ILE A 139 0.39 -11.71 -8.67
C ILE A 139 0.21 -10.27 -8.22
N VAL A 140 -0.76 -9.56 -8.77
CA VAL A 140 -1.10 -8.19 -8.38
C VAL A 140 -2.36 -8.20 -7.50
N LYS A 141 -2.27 -7.57 -6.34
CA LYS A 141 -3.36 -7.41 -5.37
C LYS A 141 -3.52 -5.95 -4.97
N VAL A 142 -4.51 -5.28 -5.54
CA VAL A 142 -4.97 -3.95 -5.12
C VAL A 142 -6.01 -4.10 -4.01
N ILE A 143 -5.81 -3.36 -2.93
CA ILE A 143 -6.67 -3.33 -1.75
C ILE A 143 -6.93 -1.88 -1.39
N ILE A 144 -8.19 -1.45 -1.47
CA ILE A 144 -8.61 -0.12 -1.10
C ILE A 144 -9.42 -0.22 0.20
N ALA A 145 -8.98 0.47 1.24
CA ALA A 145 -9.62 0.42 2.56
C ALA A 145 -9.66 1.81 3.22
N PRO A 146 -10.63 2.07 4.13
CA PRO A 146 -11.68 1.17 4.62
C PRO A 146 -12.74 0.83 3.55
N THR A 147 -13.42 -0.32 3.72
CA THR A 147 -14.59 -0.69 2.90
C THR A 147 -15.85 -0.66 3.75
N GLY A 148 -16.88 0.07 3.31
CA GLY A 148 -18.21 0.09 3.93
C GLY A 148 -18.23 0.80 5.29
N LEU A 149 -17.91 2.09 5.31
CA LEU A 149 -18.15 2.96 6.47
C LEU A 149 -19.64 3.21 6.69
#